data_AF-A0A6P6QBZ7-F1
#
_entry.id   AF-A0A6P6QBZ7-F1
#
_cell.length_a   1.000
_cell.length_b   1.000
_cell.length_c   1.000
_cell.angle_alpha   90.00
_cell.angle_beta   90.00
_cell.angle_gamma   90.00
#
_symmetry.space_group_name_H-M   'P 1'
#
loop_
_entity.id
_entity.type
_entity.pdbx_description
1 polymer ?
#
loop_
_entity_poly.entity_id
_entity_poly.type
_entity_poly.pdbx_seq_one_letter_code
_entity_poly.pdbx_strand_id
1 'polypeptide(L)'
;MTSVKMLETVKDRVLEVYDSLLAGRDPRMKGYLLMESPVNMTAILLAYLFFALYAGPRFMANRKPFQLKEAMIIYNLSLVGLSVYIVYEFLMSGWATGYTWRCDPCDYSNSPQGLRMTRVSWLFLFSKFIELMDTVFFVLRKKHSQITFLHIFHHSFMPWTWWWGVSYAPGGMGSFHAMINSCVHVIMYFYYGLSAAGPRFQKFLWWKKYMTAIQLTQFVLVSLHVTQWYFMESCDYQVPLFIHLIWVYGTFFFVLFSNFWYQAYVRGKRLPKNTQQLTQNGTANGSTTVANGSSVVSNGHGVHENGLSNGKKHHENGSTLNGKMKKA
;
A
#
# COMPACT_ATOMS: atom_id res chain seq x y z
N MET A 1 25.49 19.32 40.82
CA MET A 1 24.50 20.42 40.84
C MET A 1 24.19 20.97 39.44
N THR A 2 25.17 21.04 38.54
CA THR A 2 25.02 21.56 37.16
C THR A 2 24.18 20.66 36.24
N SER A 3 24.32 19.33 36.32
CA SER A 3 23.57 18.39 35.47
C SER A 3 22.07 18.34 35.78
N VAL A 4 21.67 18.55 37.04
CA VAL A 4 20.26 18.57 37.45
C VAL A 4 19.57 19.83 36.92
N LYS A 5 20.19 21.00 37.07
CA LYS A 5 19.70 22.27 36.50
C LYS A 5 19.60 22.23 34.99
N MET A 6 20.57 21.59 34.32
CA MET A 6 20.52 21.37 32.87
C MET A 6 19.35 20.47 32.48
N LEU A 7 19.09 19.39 33.23
CA LEU A 7 17.98 18.47 32.97
C LEU A 7 16.62 19.14 33.18
N GLU A 8 16.49 19.97 34.22
CA GLU A 8 15.29 20.79 34.48
C GLU A 8 15.06 21.80 33.35
N THR A 9 16.10 22.52 32.92
CA THR A 9 16.00 23.48 31.81
C THR A 9 15.58 22.80 30.50
N VAL A 10 16.11 21.62 30.22
CA VAL A 10 15.72 20.83 29.03
C VAL A 10 14.26 20.38 29.16
N LYS A 11 13.84 19.90 30.33
CA LYS A 11 12.46 19.49 30.60
C LYS A 11 11.50 20.64 30.37
N ASP A 12 11.78 21.82 30.92
CA ASP A 12 10.90 22.98 30.82
C ASP A 12 10.75 23.44 29.37
N ARG A 13 11.85 23.47 28.60
CA ARG A 13 11.80 23.76 27.15
C ARG A 13 10.99 22.73 26.37
N VAL A 14 11.10 21.45 26.72
CA VAL A 14 10.34 20.39 26.06
C VAL A 14 8.84 20.54 26.34
N LEU A 15 8.48 20.87 27.59
CA LEU A 15 7.09 21.11 27.97
C LEU A 15 6.53 22.35 27.29
N GLU A 16 7.30 23.44 27.21
CA GLU A 16 6.89 24.66 26.52
C GLU A 16 6.63 24.42 25.02
N VAL A 17 7.52 23.70 24.34
CA VAL A 17 7.32 23.31 22.94
C VAL A 17 6.10 22.41 22.80
N TYR A 18 5.92 21.45 23.71
CA TYR A 18 4.76 20.55 23.71
C TYR A 18 3.46 21.33 23.86
N ASP A 19 3.36 22.23 24.84
CA ASP A 19 2.17 23.02 25.10
C ASP A 19 1.86 23.97 23.94
N SER A 20 2.89 24.60 23.34
CA SER A 20 2.76 25.41 22.12
C SER A 20 2.20 24.59 20.95
N LEU A 21 2.73 23.38 20.74
CA LEU A 21 2.24 22.47 19.70
C LEU A 21 0.81 21.98 19.96
N LEU A 22 0.39 21.84 21.22
CA LEU A 22 -0.99 21.46 21.51
C LEU A 22 -1.97 22.64 21.34
N ALA A 23 -1.53 23.86 21.64
CA ALA A 23 -2.33 25.07 21.55
C ALA A 23 -2.67 25.46 20.10
N GLY A 24 -1.77 25.18 19.15
CA GLY A 24 -1.98 25.47 17.72
C GLY A 24 -2.94 24.53 16.99
N ARG A 25 -3.50 23.52 17.68
CA ARG A 25 -4.39 22.52 17.07
C ARG A 25 -5.83 23.01 16.97
N ASP A 26 -6.53 22.47 15.98
CA ASP A 26 -7.95 22.67 15.81
C ASP A 26 -8.72 22.16 17.04
N PRO A 27 -9.44 23.04 17.76
CA PRO A 27 -10.18 22.65 18.96
C PRO A 27 -11.31 21.66 18.67
N ARG A 28 -11.82 21.59 17.43
CA ARG A 28 -12.89 20.67 17.01
C ARG A 28 -12.43 19.21 17.01
N MET A 29 -11.12 18.96 16.99
CA MET A 29 -10.55 17.62 17.09
C MET A 29 -10.52 17.08 18.54
N LYS A 30 -10.79 17.93 19.55
CA LYS A 30 -10.88 17.48 20.95
C LYS A 30 -12.04 16.48 21.11
N GLY A 31 -11.79 15.39 21.83
CA GLY A 31 -12.78 14.33 22.07
C GLY A 31 -12.81 13.24 20.99
N TYR A 32 -12.17 13.43 19.83
CA TYR A 32 -11.98 12.35 18.88
C TYR A 32 -10.93 11.35 19.39
N LEU A 33 -11.18 10.06 19.18
CA LEU A 33 -10.29 8.99 19.64
C LEU A 33 -8.88 9.17 19.03
N LEU A 34 -7.86 9.00 19.88
CA LEU A 34 -6.43 9.22 19.58
C LEU A 34 -6.02 10.67 19.27
N MET A 35 -6.91 11.66 19.37
CA MET A 35 -6.58 13.05 19.05
C MET A 35 -6.20 13.92 20.25
N GLU A 36 -6.28 13.41 21.48
CA GLU A 36 -5.96 14.21 22.67
C GLU A 36 -4.48 14.60 22.71
N SER A 37 -3.58 13.65 22.42
CA SER A 37 -2.14 13.81 22.52
C SER A 37 -1.41 12.96 21.47
N PRO A 38 -0.26 13.42 20.93
CA PRO A 38 0.54 12.64 19.98
C PRO A 38 1.18 11.40 20.64
N VAL A 39 1.18 11.33 21.97
CA VAL A 39 1.78 10.22 22.74
C VAL A 39 1.08 8.90 22.41
N ASN A 40 -0.25 8.88 22.37
CA ASN A 40 -1.02 7.65 22.15
C ASN A 40 -0.77 7.08 20.75
N MET A 41 -0.79 7.93 19.72
CA MET A 41 -0.38 7.54 18.37
C MET A 41 1.05 6.99 18.36
N THR A 42 2.01 7.72 18.96
CA THR A 42 3.42 7.32 18.95
C THR A 42 3.61 5.97 19.63
N ALA A 43 2.95 5.73 20.77
CA ALA A 43 2.99 4.45 21.47
C ALA A 43 2.45 3.30 20.60
N ILE A 44 1.32 3.51 19.90
CA ILE A 44 0.76 2.51 18.97
C ILE A 44 1.77 2.18 17.85
N LEU A 45 2.41 3.20 17.26
CA LEU A 45 3.37 3.00 16.17
C LEU A 45 4.66 2.31 16.62
N LEU A 46 5.16 2.64 17.82
CA LEU A 46 6.31 1.95 18.41
C LEU A 46 5.98 0.49 18.73
N ALA A 47 4.79 0.22 19.30
CA ALA A 47 4.31 -1.13 19.55
C ALA A 47 4.16 -1.92 18.24
N TYR A 48 3.62 -1.29 17.20
CA TYR A 48 3.52 -1.86 15.86
C TYR A 48 4.89 -2.22 15.29
N LEU A 49 5.87 -1.32 15.35
CA LEU A 49 7.23 -1.57 14.85
C LEU A 49 7.91 -2.69 15.63
N PHE A 50 7.82 -2.66 16.96
CA PHE A 50 8.34 -3.71 17.83
C PHE A 50 7.72 -5.07 17.50
N PHE A 51 6.41 -5.12 17.29
CA PHE A 51 5.72 -6.34 16.88
C PHE A 51 6.17 -6.83 15.50
N ALA A 52 6.14 -5.95 14.49
CA ALA A 52 6.39 -6.32 13.10
C ALA A 52 7.84 -6.76 12.86
N LEU A 53 8.80 -6.09 13.49
CA LEU A 53 10.23 -6.31 13.26
C LEU A 53 10.86 -7.32 14.21
N TYR A 54 10.32 -7.49 15.43
CA TYR A 54 10.96 -8.31 16.46
C TYR A 54 10.02 -9.35 17.08
N ALA A 55 9.00 -8.91 17.84
CA ALA A 55 8.23 -9.82 18.69
C ALA A 55 7.42 -10.85 17.86
N GLY A 56 6.76 -10.39 16.80
CA GLY A 56 5.94 -11.21 15.93
C GLY A 56 6.72 -12.29 15.17
N PRO A 57 7.79 -11.95 14.43
CA PRO A 57 8.66 -12.95 13.79
C PRO A 57 9.23 -13.97 14.77
N ARG A 58 9.67 -13.53 15.97
CA ARG A 58 10.19 -14.42 17.02
C ARG A 58 9.12 -15.36 17.56
N PHE A 59 7.91 -14.84 17.82
CA PHE A 59 6.77 -15.65 18.23
C PHE A 59 6.38 -16.71 17.19
N MET A 60 6.49 -16.37 15.91
CA MET A 60 6.16 -17.25 14.80
C MET A 60 7.28 -18.22 14.43
N ALA A 61 8.51 -18.04 14.90
CA ALA A 61 9.69 -18.81 14.47
C ALA A 61 9.44 -20.33 14.51
N ASN A 62 8.95 -20.82 15.65
CA ASN A 62 8.71 -22.25 15.90
C ASN A 62 7.23 -22.67 15.68
N ARG A 63 6.41 -21.82 15.06
CA ARG A 63 4.99 -22.09 14.80
C ARG A 63 4.72 -22.27 13.31
N LYS A 64 3.69 -23.04 13.00
CA LYS A 64 3.14 -23.14 11.63
C LYS A 64 2.41 -21.83 11.29
N PRO A 65 2.38 -21.41 10.01
CA PRO A 65 1.60 -20.24 9.58
C PRO A 65 0.12 -20.40 9.94
N PHE A 66 -0.50 -19.35 10.48
CA PHE A 66 -1.93 -19.37 10.80
C PHE A 66 -2.79 -19.36 9.52
N GLN A 67 -3.90 -20.09 9.56
CA GLN A 67 -4.90 -20.13 8.47
C GLN A 67 -5.97 -19.06 8.69
N LEU A 68 -5.63 -17.81 8.36
CA LEU A 68 -6.49 -16.63 8.60
C LEU A 68 -7.37 -16.26 7.40
N LYS A 69 -7.80 -17.24 6.60
CA LYS A 69 -8.48 -16.98 5.32
C LYS A 69 -9.73 -16.13 5.49
N GLU A 70 -10.67 -16.59 6.32
CA GLU A 70 -11.96 -15.93 6.54
C GLU A 70 -11.78 -14.56 7.18
N ALA A 71 -10.93 -14.47 8.21
CA ALA A 71 -10.58 -13.21 8.86
C ALA A 71 -10.05 -12.17 7.86
N MET A 72 -9.15 -12.56 6.95
CA MET A 72 -8.66 -11.66 5.90
C MET A 72 -9.75 -11.26 4.91
N ILE A 73 -10.65 -12.17 4.51
CA ILE A 73 -11.74 -11.83 3.58
C ILE A 73 -12.64 -10.77 4.22
N ILE A 74 -13.08 -11.00 5.47
CA ILE A 74 -13.92 -10.06 6.22
C ILE A 74 -13.19 -8.72 6.37
N TYR A 75 -11.94 -8.74 6.85
CA TYR A 75 -11.13 -7.53 7.02
C TYR A 75 -10.98 -6.71 5.73
N ASN A 76 -10.59 -7.34 4.62
CA ASN A 76 -10.40 -6.64 3.36
C ASN A 76 -11.72 -6.08 2.83
N LEU A 77 -12.84 -6.82 2.93
CA LEU A 77 -14.15 -6.32 2.49
C LEU A 77 -14.67 -5.20 3.40
N SER A 78 -14.40 -5.25 4.71
CA SER A 78 -14.69 -4.14 5.63
C SER A 78 -13.89 -2.90 5.26
N LEU A 79 -12.62 -3.04 4.87
CA LEU A 79 -11.80 -1.91 4.41
C LEU A 79 -12.25 -1.35 3.07
N VAL A 80 -12.78 -2.18 2.16
CA VAL A 80 -13.46 -1.69 0.96
C VAL A 80 -14.65 -0.82 1.35
N GLY A 81 -15.54 -1.30 2.22
CA GLY A 81 -16.71 -0.54 2.69
C GLY A 81 -16.32 0.77 3.37
N LEU A 82 -15.33 0.72 4.27
CA LEU A 82 -14.79 1.91 4.94
C LEU A 82 -14.20 2.91 3.93
N SER A 83 -13.43 2.43 2.94
CA SER A 83 -12.83 3.30 1.92
C SER A 83 -13.89 3.94 1.03
N VAL A 84 -14.93 3.20 0.61
CA VAL A 84 -16.06 3.75 -0.15
C VAL A 84 -16.76 4.85 0.66
N TYR A 85 -17.01 4.60 1.94
CA TYR A 85 -17.63 5.58 2.82
C TYR A 85 -16.77 6.84 2.98
N ILE A 86 -15.46 6.69 3.18
CA ILE A 86 -14.52 7.82 3.27
C ILE A 86 -14.50 8.63 1.96
N VAL A 87 -14.47 7.98 0.79
CA VAL A 87 -14.55 8.66 -0.51
C VAL A 87 -15.83 9.48 -0.60
N TYR A 88 -16.99 8.86 -0.32
CA TYR A 88 -18.27 9.55 -0.32
C TYR A 88 -18.28 10.75 0.62
N GLU A 89 -17.79 10.58 1.84
CA GLU A 89 -17.74 11.66 2.82
C GLU A 89 -16.80 12.80 2.39
N PHE A 90 -15.63 12.52 1.81
CA PHE A 90 -14.75 13.57 1.28
C PHE A 90 -15.41 14.34 0.13
N LEU A 91 -16.05 13.62 -0.81
CA LEU A 91 -16.80 14.22 -1.91
C LEU A 91 -17.88 15.16 -1.38
N MET A 92 -18.72 14.67 -0.48
CA MET A 92 -19.85 15.44 0.03
C MET A 92 -19.45 16.52 1.06
N SER A 93 -18.25 16.45 1.63
CA SER A 93 -17.72 17.46 2.55
C SER A 93 -17.12 18.67 1.84
N GLY A 94 -16.81 18.59 0.54
CA GLY A 94 -16.27 19.72 -0.20
C GLY A 94 -15.98 19.43 -1.66
N TRP A 95 -15.30 18.31 -1.95
CA TRP A 95 -14.76 18.01 -3.28
C TRP A 95 -15.82 17.93 -4.40
N ALA A 96 -17.05 17.56 -4.09
CA ALA A 96 -18.17 17.52 -5.04
C ALA A 96 -19.22 18.62 -4.82
N THR A 97 -19.08 19.45 -3.79
CA THR A 97 -20.14 20.38 -3.36
C THR A 97 -19.72 21.85 -3.36
N GLY A 98 -18.43 22.18 -3.23
CA GLY A 98 -18.00 23.58 -3.17
C GLY A 98 -16.51 23.84 -3.37
N TYR A 99 -15.64 22.83 -3.34
CA TYR A 99 -14.21 23.02 -3.60
C TYR A 99 -13.97 23.29 -5.08
N THR A 100 -12.99 24.16 -5.33
CA THR A 100 -12.58 24.65 -6.65
C THR A 100 -11.58 23.73 -7.35
N TRP A 101 -11.06 22.72 -6.63
CA TRP A 101 -9.98 21.83 -7.10
C TRP A 101 -8.66 22.57 -7.36
N ARG A 102 -8.46 23.68 -6.65
CA ARG A 102 -7.29 24.56 -6.73
C ARG A 102 -6.87 24.97 -5.31
N CYS A 103 -6.98 26.27 -4.99
CA CYS A 103 -6.76 26.78 -3.65
C CYS A 103 -8.05 26.68 -2.84
N ASP A 104 -8.19 25.58 -2.10
CA ASP A 104 -9.30 25.38 -1.18
C ASP A 104 -8.76 25.48 0.26
N PRO A 105 -9.04 26.56 1.01
CA PRO A 105 -8.59 26.70 2.39
C PRO A 105 -9.35 25.74 3.33
N CYS A 106 -8.80 25.52 4.52
CA CYS A 106 -9.51 24.78 5.56
C CYS A 106 -10.66 25.63 6.11
N ASP A 107 -11.86 25.06 6.22
CA ASP A 107 -12.98 25.68 6.97
C ASP A 107 -12.84 25.32 8.46
N TYR A 108 -12.49 26.31 9.29
CA TYR A 108 -12.37 26.19 10.75
C TYR A 108 -13.67 26.50 11.51
N SER A 109 -14.75 26.84 10.80
CA SER A 109 -16.05 27.13 11.43
C SER A 109 -16.75 25.85 11.92
N ASN A 110 -17.78 26.02 12.76
CA ASN A 110 -18.67 24.93 13.16
C ASN A 110 -19.81 24.71 12.14
N SER A 111 -19.60 25.07 10.87
CA SER A 111 -20.57 24.78 9.82
C SER A 111 -20.77 23.27 9.69
N PRO A 112 -21.98 22.79 9.30
CA PRO A 112 -22.21 21.37 9.08
C PRO A 112 -21.21 20.75 8.10
N GLN A 113 -20.79 21.51 7.09
CA GLN A 113 -19.82 21.08 6.08
C GLN A 113 -18.39 21.01 6.62
N GLY A 114 -17.93 22.03 7.35
CA GLY A 114 -16.61 22.05 7.99
C GLY A 114 -16.46 20.94 9.04
N LEU A 115 -17.51 20.70 9.84
CA LEU A 115 -17.52 19.59 10.80
C LEU A 115 -17.55 18.22 10.13
N ARG A 116 -18.24 18.09 8.98
CA ARG A 116 -18.22 16.86 8.17
C ARG A 116 -16.84 16.57 7.61
N MET A 117 -16.17 17.59 7.04
CA MET A 117 -14.78 17.51 6.56
C MET A 117 -13.82 17.11 7.68
N THR A 118 -14.01 17.69 8.86
CA THR A 118 -13.21 17.38 10.05
C THR A 118 -13.38 15.92 10.47
N ARG A 119 -14.62 15.43 10.50
CA ARG A 119 -14.94 14.05 10.85
C ARG A 119 -14.36 13.04 9.85
N VAL A 120 -14.47 13.29 8.55
CA VAL A 120 -13.90 12.38 7.54
C VAL A 120 -12.38 12.42 7.53
N SER A 121 -11.77 13.57 7.80
CA SER A 121 -10.31 13.69 7.97
C SER A 121 -9.82 12.84 9.16
N TRP A 122 -10.53 12.89 10.29
CA TRP A 122 -10.29 11.98 11.41
C TRP A 122 -10.51 10.52 11.03
N LEU A 123 -11.60 10.19 10.35
CA LEU A 123 -11.92 8.81 9.97
C LEU A 123 -10.86 8.22 9.03
N PHE A 124 -10.33 9.04 8.11
CA PHE A 124 -9.21 8.69 7.27
C PHE A 124 -7.96 8.38 8.09
N LEU A 125 -7.58 9.25 9.04
CA LEU A 125 -6.48 8.96 9.97
C LEU A 125 -6.73 7.67 10.76
N PHE A 126 -7.93 7.48 11.30
CA PHE A 126 -8.29 6.29 12.05
C PHE A 126 -8.16 5.01 11.22
N SER A 127 -8.54 5.08 9.94
CA SER A 127 -8.36 3.97 9.00
C SER A 127 -6.90 3.55 8.86
N LYS A 128 -5.94 4.49 8.88
CA LYS A 128 -4.51 4.16 8.81
C LYS A 128 -4.05 3.30 9.99
N PHE A 129 -4.62 3.48 11.18
CA PHE A 129 -4.34 2.60 12.32
C PHE A 129 -4.95 1.20 12.13
N ILE A 130 -6.14 1.10 11.54
CA ILE A 130 -6.75 -0.20 11.20
C ILE A 130 -5.90 -0.95 10.16
N GLU A 131 -5.32 -0.22 9.20
CA GLU A 131 -4.44 -0.76 8.16
C GLU A 131 -3.12 -1.34 8.71
N LEU A 132 -2.72 -1.01 9.96
CA LEU A 132 -1.57 -1.67 10.61
C LEU A 132 -1.76 -3.19 10.72
N MET A 133 -3.02 -3.64 10.78
CA MET A 133 -3.38 -5.07 10.82
C MET A 133 -2.93 -5.84 9.57
N ASP A 134 -2.71 -5.18 8.43
CA ASP A 134 -2.11 -5.82 7.23
C ASP A 134 -0.78 -6.50 7.56
N THR A 135 0.04 -5.80 8.34
CA THR A 135 1.35 -6.31 8.76
C THR A 135 1.20 -7.46 9.74
N VAL A 136 0.20 -7.40 10.62
CA VAL A 136 -0.13 -8.48 11.56
C VAL A 136 -0.49 -9.75 10.79
N PHE A 137 -1.33 -9.66 9.76
CA PHE A 137 -1.63 -10.79 8.90
C PHE A 137 -0.38 -11.34 8.19
N PHE A 138 0.51 -10.48 7.70
CA PHE A 138 1.76 -10.94 7.06
C PHE A 138 2.68 -11.70 8.03
N VAL A 139 2.83 -11.20 9.26
CA VAL A 139 3.63 -11.85 10.30
C VAL A 139 3.03 -13.21 10.66
N LEU A 140 1.74 -13.26 11.00
CA LEU A 140 1.07 -14.50 11.45
C LEU A 140 0.99 -15.57 10.34
N ARG A 141 1.04 -15.16 9.07
CA ARG A 141 1.09 -16.08 7.92
C ARG A 141 2.51 -16.40 7.43
N LYS A 142 3.54 -15.94 8.14
CA LYS A 142 4.96 -16.07 7.74
C LYS A 142 5.24 -15.58 6.32
N LYS A 143 4.57 -14.51 5.90
CA LYS A 143 4.75 -13.85 4.59
C LYS A 143 5.74 -12.70 4.67
N HIS A 144 6.92 -12.95 5.25
CA HIS A 144 7.95 -11.92 5.49
C HIS A 144 8.41 -11.20 4.21
N SER A 145 8.34 -11.84 3.03
CA SER A 145 8.65 -11.17 1.77
C SER A 145 7.70 -10.00 1.43
N GLN A 146 6.51 -9.94 2.04
CA GLN A 146 5.57 -8.82 1.91
C GLN A 146 5.90 -7.67 2.86
N ILE A 147 6.62 -7.93 3.96
CA ILE A 147 7.04 -6.93 4.94
C ILE A 147 8.33 -6.28 4.44
N THR A 148 8.20 -5.42 3.43
CA THR A 148 9.31 -4.67 2.84
C THR A 148 9.56 -3.37 3.59
N PHE A 149 10.71 -2.72 3.34
CA PHE A 149 10.96 -1.36 3.80
C PHE A 149 9.85 -0.41 3.38
N LEU A 150 9.42 -0.47 2.11
CA LEU A 150 8.32 0.33 1.58
C LEU A 150 7.04 0.15 2.41
N HIS A 151 6.69 -1.10 2.73
CA HIS A 151 5.49 -1.41 3.52
C HIS A 151 5.57 -0.83 4.93
N ILE A 152 6.63 -1.15 5.68
CA ILE A 152 6.80 -0.68 7.07
C ILE A 152 6.91 0.84 7.13
N PHE A 153 7.69 1.45 6.23
CA PHE A 153 7.84 2.90 6.18
C PHE A 153 6.49 3.58 5.91
N HIS A 154 5.74 3.12 4.91
CA HIS A 154 4.41 3.63 4.60
C HIS A 154 3.45 3.51 5.79
N HIS A 155 3.28 2.30 6.33
CA HIS A 155 2.32 2.07 7.42
C HIS A 155 2.72 2.72 8.76
N SER A 156 4.00 3.05 8.97
CA SER A 156 4.42 3.78 10.17
C SER A 156 4.27 5.29 10.00
N PHE A 157 4.72 5.80 8.85
CA PHE A 157 4.90 7.22 8.66
C PHE A 157 3.60 7.91 8.22
N MET A 158 2.74 7.24 7.46
CA MET A 158 1.44 7.77 7.05
C MET A 158 0.55 8.15 8.24
N PRO A 159 0.23 7.26 9.20
CA PRO A 159 -0.57 7.66 10.37
C PRO A 159 0.14 8.73 11.22
N TRP A 160 1.48 8.68 11.33
CA TRP A 160 2.24 9.68 12.10
C TRP A 160 2.07 11.10 11.55
N THR A 161 2.30 11.26 10.25
CA THR A 161 2.18 12.55 9.55
C THR A 161 0.73 13.03 9.48
N TRP A 162 -0.21 12.12 9.24
CA TRP A 162 -1.63 12.44 9.19
C TRP A 162 -2.19 12.92 10.51
N TRP A 163 -1.68 12.42 11.64
CA TRP A 163 -2.10 12.91 12.96
C TRP A 163 -1.84 14.40 13.12
N TRP A 164 -0.68 14.88 12.67
CA TRP A 164 -0.35 16.31 12.66
C TRP A 164 -1.20 17.07 11.65
N GLY A 165 -1.36 16.54 10.43
CA GLY A 165 -2.20 17.15 9.40
C GLY A 165 -3.64 17.40 9.86
N VAL A 166 -4.29 16.37 10.42
CA VAL A 166 -5.67 16.45 10.92
C VAL A 166 -5.77 17.30 12.18
N SER A 167 -4.74 17.29 13.03
CA SER A 167 -4.72 18.10 14.24
C SER A 167 -4.71 19.61 13.95
N TYR A 168 -4.15 20.04 12.83
CA TYR A 168 -3.95 21.45 12.52
C TYR A 168 -4.81 21.93 11.36
N ALA A 169 -4.98 21.12 10.32
CA ALA A 169 -5.62 21.49 9.06
C ALA A 169 -6.52 20.35 8.55
N PRO A 170 -7.63 20.03 9.23
CA PRO A 170 -8.51 18.91 8.87
C PRO A 170 -9.42 19.26 7.68
N GLY A 171 -8.84 19.46 6.50
CA GLY A 171 -9.59 19.74 5.27
C GLY A 171 -8.78 20.52 4.22
N GLY A 172 -9.51 21.26 3.38
CA GLY A 172 -8.94 22.08 2.31
C GLY A 172 -8.24 21.27 1.24
N MET A 173 -7.38 21.93 0.47
CA MET A 173 -6.62 21.33 -0.62
C MET A 173 -5.69 20.19 -0.15
N GLY A 174 -5.25 20.24 1.11
CA GLY A 174 -4.47 19.20 1.77
C GLY A 174 -5.23 17.89 1.98
N SER A 175 -6.56 17.86 1.85
CA SER A 175 -7.35 16.63 1.93
C SER A 175 -7.47 15.85 0.61
N PHE A 176 -6.98 16.43 -0.50
CA PHE A 176 -7.09 15.84 -1.84
C PHE A 176 -6.46 14.45 -1.92
N HIS A 177 -5.25 14.29 -1.37
CA HIS A 177 -4.55 13.01 -1.43
C HIS A 177 -5.21 11.94 -0.59
N ALA A 178 -5.91 12.28 0.51
CA ALA A 178 -6.72 11.32 1.24
C ALA A 178 -7.88 10.80 0.38
N MET A 179 -8.62 11.69 -0.27
CA MET A 179 -9.72 11.30 -1.15
C MET A 179 -9.23 10.35 -2.25
N ILE A 180 -8.18 10.72 -2.98
CA ILE A 180 -7.62 9.88 -4.05
C ILE A 180 -7.06 8.57 -3.47
N ASN A 181 -6.38 8.61 -2.31
CA ASN A 181 -5.88 7.40 -1.66
C ASN A 181 -7.00 6.44 -1.29
N SER A 182 -8.11 6.95 -0.75
CA SER A 182 -9.27 6.12 -0.42
C SER A 182 -9.90 5.50 -1.68
N CYS A 183 -9.96 6.21 -2.81
CA CYS A 183 -10.39 5.63 -4.09
C CYS A 183 -9.48 4.45 -4.50
N VAL A 184 -8.17 4.60 -4.38
CA VAL A 184 -7.22 3.52 -4.69
C VAL A 184 -7.33 2.37 -3.67
N HIS A 185 -7.58 2.66 -2.40
CA HIS A 185 -7.76 1.66 -1.35
C HIS A 185 -9.01 0.80 -1.57
N VAL A 186 -10.10 1.35 -2.13
CA VAL A 186 -11.25 0.55 -2.59
C VAL A 186 -10.78 -0.54 -3.55
N ILE A 187 -10.00 -0.18 -4.56
CA ILE A 187 -9.53 -1.11 -5.60
C ILE A 187 -8.52 -2.12 -5.02
N MET A 188 -7.58 -1.63 -4.20
CA MET A 188 -6.50 -2.43 -3.63
C MET A 188 -7.02 -3.46 -2.62
N TYR A 189 -7.88 -3.06 -1.68
CA TYR A 189 -8.45 -4.00 -0.71
C TYR A 189 -9.47 -4.95 -1.34
N PHE A 190 -10.18 -4.53 -2.40
CA PHE A 190 -11.00 -5.44 -3.18
C PHE A 190 -10.15 -6.53 -3.85
N TYR A 191 -9.01 -6.15 -4.45
CA TYR A 191 -8.03 -7.10 -4.98
C TYR A 191 -7.53 -8.06 -3.88
N TYR A 192 -7.18 -7.55 -2.69
CA TYR A 192 -6.71 -8.39 -1.58
C TYR A 192 -7.79 -9.35 -1.06
N GLY A 193 -9.04 -8.89 -0.93
CA GLY A 193 -10.18 -9.74 -0.56
C GLY A 193 -10.38 -10.89 -1.55
N LEU A 194 -10.38 -10.61 -2.85
CA LEU A 194 -10.44 -11.64 -3.89
C LEU A 194 -9.23 -12.57 -3.86
N SER A 195 -8.03 -12.04 -3.60
CA SER A 195 -6.82 -12.87 -3.51
C SER A 195 -6.85 -13.82 -2.31
N ALA A 196 -7.49 -13.42 -1.21
CA ALA A 196 -7.68 -14.22 0.00
C ALA A 196 -8.76 -15.31 -0.18
N ALA A 197 -9.76 -15.09 -1.05
CA ALA A 197 -10.83 -16.06 -1.34
C ALA A 197 -10.32 -17.39 -1.94
N GLY A 198 -9.09 -17.42 -2.45
CA GLY A 198 -8.33 -18.64 -2.76
C GLY A 198 -8.04 -18.82 -4.25
N PRO A 199 -7.46 -19.97 -4.66
CA PRO A 199 -6.97 -20.20 -6.02
C PRO A 199 -8.05 -20.05 -7.10
N ARG A 200 -9.31 -20.35 -6.76
CA ARG A 200 -10.46 -20.20 -7.67
C ARG A 200 -10.66 -18.76 -8.14
N PHE A 201 -10.34 -17.78 -7.30
CA PHE A 201 -10.46 -16.35 -7.62
C PHE A 201 -9.14 -15.76 -8.12
N GLN A 202 -8.00 -16.23 -7.63
CA GLN A 202 -6.68 -15.75 -8.03
C GLN A 202 -6.41 -15.85 -9.54
N LYS A 203 -6.99 -16.84 -10.23
CA LYS A 203 -6.90 -16.97 -11.69
C LYS A 203 -7.46 -15.78 -12.47
N PHE A 204 -8.42 -15.06 -11.89
CA PHE A 204 -9.03 -13.87 -12.50
C PHE A 204 -8.27 -12.57 -12.17
N LEU A 205 -7.25 -12.63 -11.32
CA LEU A 205 -6.47 -11.47 -10.86
C LEU A 205 -5.28 -11.14 -11.77
N TRP A 206 -5.48 -11.25 -13.09
CA TRP A 206 -4.48 -10.93 -14.12
C TRP A 206 -4.04 -9.45 -14.09
N TRP A 207 -4.92 -8.58 -13.59
CA TRP A 207 -4.75 -7.14 -13.57
C TRP A 207 -3.90 -6.60 -12.39
N LYS A 208 -3.15 -7.48 -11.70
CA LYS A 208 -2.21 -7.10 -10.63
C LYS A 208 -1.24 -5.98 -11.05
N LYS A 209 -0.80 -5.96 -12.32
CA LYS A 209 0.09 -4.92 -12.85
C LYS A 209 -0.61 -3.55 -12.89
N TYR A 210 -1.89 -3.50 -13.25
CA TYR A 210 -2.66 -2.26 -13.29
C TYR A 210 -2.90 -1.68 -11.89
N MET A 211 -2.98 -2.52 -10.84
CA MET A 211 -3.05 -2.02 -9.47
C MET A 211 -1.84 -1.14 -9.11
N THR A 212 -0.63 -1.60 -9.41
CA THR A 212 0.57 -0.78 -9.15
C THR A 212 0.61 0.44 -10.07
N ALA A 213 0.14 0.34 -11.32
CA ALA A 213 0.02 1.50 -12.20
C ALA A 213 -0.93 2.57 -11.62
N ILE A 214 -2.10 2.17 -11.12
CA ILE A 214 -3.07 3.07 -10.46
C ILE A 214 -2.44 3.75 -9.23
N GLN A 215 -1.66 3.03 -8.43
CA GLN A 215 -0.93 3.61 -7.29
C GLN A 215 0.11 4.65 -7.73
N LEU A 216 0.87 4.40 -8.80
CA LEU A 216 1.79 5.40 -9.37
C LEU A 216 1.03 6.62 -9.90
N THR A 217 -0.07 6.40 -10.62
CA THR A 217 -0.92 7.49 -11.14
C THR A 217 -1.47 8.35 -10.01
N GLN A 218 -1.89 7.75 -8.88
CA GLN A 218 -2.28 8.51 -7.68
C GLN A 218 -1.18 9.49 -7.25
N PHE A 219 0.07 9.05 -7.13
CA PHE A 219 1.16 9.94 -6.70
C PHE A 219 1.38 11.09 -7.69
N VAL A 220 1.27 10.82 -8.99
CA VAL A 220 1.36 11.87 -10.02
C VAL A 220 0.21 12.86 -9.87
N LEU A 221 -1.04 12.40 -9.78
CA LEU A 221 -2.21 13.27 -9.64
C LEU A 221 -2.14 14.14 -8.38
N VAL A 222 -1.77 13.55 -7.24
CA VAL A 222 -1.59 14.28 -5.98
C VAL A 222 -0.47 15.31 -6.09
N SER A 223 0.66 14.94 -6.70
CA SER A 223 1.80 15.85 -6.89
C SER A 223 1.43 17.02 -7.79
N LEU A 224 0.70 16.79 -8.88
CA LEU A 224 0.23 17.85 -9.78
C LEU A 224 -0.74 18.80 -9.07
N HIS A 225 -1.70 18.27 -8.31
CA HIS A 225 -2.64 19.08 -7.55
C HIS A 225 -1.94 19.98 -6.52
N VAL A 226 -1.08 19.42 -5.67
CA VAL A 226 -0.37 20.20 -4.65
C VAL A 226 0.63 21.19 -5.27
N THR A 227 1.16 20.88 -6.45
CA THR A 227 2.09 21.77 -7.18
C THR A 227 1.41 23.08 -7.60
N GLN A 228 0.09 23.10 -7.81
CA GLN A 228 -0.64 24.33 -8.15
C GLN A 228 -0.42 25.45 -7.13
N TRP A 229 -0.26 25.12 -5.85
CA TRP A 229 -0.04 26.10 -4.78
C TRP A 229 1.19 26.98 -5.04
N TYR A 230 2.27 26.43 -5.61
CA TYR A 230 3.48 27.19 -5.92
C TYR A 230 3.33 28.15 -7.10
N PHE A 231 2.29 27.99 -7.92
CA PHE A 231 2.04 28.80 -9.11
C PHE A 231 0.82 29.72 -8.98
N MET A 232 0.13 29.69 -7.84
CA MET A 232 -0.99 30.59 -7.56
C MET A 232 -0.45 31.85 -6.88
N GLU A 233 -0.79 33.02 -7.44
CA GLU A 233 -0.36 34.33 -6.91
C GLU A 233 -0.98 34.62 -5.54
N SER A 234 -2.21 34.15 -5.32
CA SER A 234 -2.94 34.29 -4.05
C SER A 234 -3.57 32.97 -3.65
N CYS A 235 -3.16 32.40 -2.52
CA CYS A 235 -3.82 31.24 -1.92
C CYS A 235 -3.75 31.29 -0.39
N ASP A 236 -4.91 31.48 0.24
CA ASP A 236 -5.04 31.67 1.69
C ASP A 236 -5.10 30.35 2.46
N TYR A 237 -4.38 29.33 2.00
CA TYR A 237 -4.25 28.07 2.73
C TYR A 237 -3.44 28.30 4.02
N GLN A 238 -4.06 28.01 5.16
CA GLN A 238 -3.62 28.52 6.45
C GLN A 238 -2.35 27.84 6.99
N VAL A 239 -2.00 26.64 6.49
CA VAL A 239 -0.85 25.88 6.97
C VAL A 239 0.03 25.37 5.81
N PRO A 240 0.76 26.25 5.10
CA PRO A 240 1.56 25.89 3.93
C PRO A 240 2.58 24.75 4.16
N LEU A 241 3.03 24.57 5.40
CA LEU A 241 3.91 23.45 5.78
C LEU A 241 3.37 22.10 5.29
N PHE A 242 2.07 21.83 5.40
CA PHE A 242 1.52 20.55 4.94
C PHE A 242 1.53 20.38 3.43
N ILE A 243 1.44 21.48 2.67
CA ILE A 243 1.57 21.45 1.19
C ILE A 243 2.98 21.01 0.81
N HIS A 244 4.00 21.60 1.45
CA HIS A 244 5.39 21.18 1.24
C HIS A 244 5.63 19.72 1.62
N LEU A 245 5.09 19.27 2.76
CA LEU A 245 5.22 17.88 3.21
C LEU A 245 4.53 16.90 2.26
N ILE A 246 3.31 17.21 1.80
CA ILE A 246 2.59 16.37 0.81
C ILE A 246 3.41 16.26 -0.47
N TRP A 247 4.00 17.36 -0.96
CA TRP A 247 4.83 17.33 -2.16
C TRP A 247 6.08 16.48 -1.97
N VAL A 248 6.86 16.72 -0.90
CA VAL A 248 8.08 15.94 -0.60
C VAL A 248 7.79 14.46 -0.45
N TYR A 249 6.73 14.10 0.28
CA TYR A 249 6.33 12.71 0.47
C TYR A 249 5.80 12.09 -0.82
N GLY A 250 5.03 12.84 -1.62
CA GLY A 250 4.58 12.43 -2.94
C GLY A 250 5.75 12.04 -3.84
N THR A 251 6.79 12.88 -3.89
CA THR A 251 8.03 12.57 -4.63
C THR A 251 8.76 11.36 -4.05
N PHE A 252 8.91 11.29 -2.73
CA PHE A 252 9.59 10.17 -2.08
C PHE A 252 8.90 8.82 -2.34
N PHE A 253 7.58 8.75 -2.18
CA PHE A 253 6.81 7.54 -2.48
C PHE A 253 6.81 7.22 -3.98
N PHE A 254 6.73 8.21 -4.86
CA PHE A 254 6.84 7.98 -6.29
C PHE A 254 8.17 7.29 -6.67
N VAL A 255 9.29 7.71 -6.09
CA VAL A 255 10.60 7.07 -6.29
C VAL A 255 10.60 5.63 -5.77
N LEU A 256 10.09 5.39 -4.57
CA LEU A 256 10.04 4.03 -4.00
C LEU A 256 9.14 3.08 -4.81
N PHE A 257 7.97 3.55 -5.25
CA PHE A 257 7.05 2.77 -6.06
C PHE A 257 7.58 2.52 -7.47
N SER A 258 8.27 3.50 -8.06
CA SER A 258 9.00 3.34 -9.33
C SER A 258 10.10 2.28 -9.21
N ASN A 259 10.87 2.30 -8.13
CA ASN A 259 11.87 1.26 -7.85
C ASN A 259 11.21 -0.12 -7.66
N PHE A 260 10.09 -0.19 -6.92
CA PHE A 260 9.32 -1.42 -6.78
C PHE A 260 8.85 -1.96 -8.13
N TRP A 261 8.30 -1.10 -9.00
CA TRP A 261 7.86 -1.47 -10.35
C TRP A 261 9.01 -2.06 -11.17
N TYR A 262 10.15 -1.38 -11.19
CA TYR A 262 11.35 -1.84 -11.88
C TYR A 262 11.79 -3.22 -11.40
N GLN A 263 11.88 -3.43 -10.09
CA GLN A 263 12.30 -4.72 -9.53
C GLN A 263 11.27 -5.84 -9.74
N ALA A 264 9.98 -5.55 -9.59
CA ALA A 264 8.91 -6.54 -9.62
C ALA A 264 8.55 -6.98 -11.04
N TYR A 265 8.51 -6.03 -11.99
CA TYR A 265 7.95 -6.25 -13.32
C TYR A 265 9.00 -6.20 -14.44
N VAL A 266 9.96 -5.28 -14.39
CA VAL A 266 11.02 -5.19 -15.41
C VAL A 266 12.08 -6.26 -15.19
N ARG A 267 12.55 -6.43 -13.95
CA ARG A 267 13.49 -7.51 -13.57
C ARG A 267 12.80 -8.84 -13.24
N GLY A 268 11.47 -8.91 -13.34
CA GLY A 268 10.71 -10.16 -13.22
C GLY A 268 10.64 -10.83 -11.84
N LYS A 269 11.15 -10.21 -10.76
CA LYS A 269 11.27 -10.88 -9.44
C LYS A 269 9.93 -11.23 -8.77
N ARG A 270 8.80 -10.63 -9.19
CA ARG A 270 7.48 -10.81 -8.55
C ARG A 270 6.30 -10.91 -9.53
N LEU A 271 6.56 -11.40 -10.75
CA LEU A 271 5.53 -11.61 -11.77
C LEU A 271 4.40 -12.52 -11.27
N PRO A 272 3.16 -12.35 -11.75
CA PRO A 272 2.10 -13.32 -11.50
C PRO A 272 2.57 -14.69 -11.97
N LYS A 273 2.46 -15.73 -11.12
CA LYS A 273 2.66 -17.10 -11.58
C LYS A 273 1.55 -17.42 -12.56
N ASN A 274 1.81 -17.32 -13.86
CA ASN A 274 0.94 -17.93 -14.84
C ASN A 274 0.98 -19.44 -14.61
N THR A 275 -0.17 -20.03 -14.31
CA THR A 275 -0.38 -21.48 -14.36
C THR A 275 -0.35 -21.91 -15.82
N GLN A 276 0.85 -21.96 -16.38
CA GLN A 276 1.21 -22.75 -17.56
C GLN A 276 2.63 -23.29 -17.32
N GLN A 277 2.76 -24.21 -16.36
CA GLN A 277 3.70 -25.31 -16.55
C GLN A 277 2.97 -26.34 -17.41
N LEU A 278 2.96 -26.11 -18.72
CA LEU A 278 2.81 -27.18 -19.69
C LEU A 278 4.23 -27.59 -20.08
N THR A 279 4.65 -28.71 -19.50
CA THR A 279 5.57 -29.69 -20.08
C THR A 279 6.86 -29.16 -20.72
N GLN A 280 7.95 -29.13 -19.94
CA GLN A 280 9.29 -29.37 -20.50
C GLN A 280 9.85 -30.63 -19.85
N ASN A 281 9.62 -31.77 -20.50
CA ASN A 281 10.43 -32.96 -20.33
C ASN A 281 11.64 -32.84 -21.25
N GLY A 282 12.83 -32.90 -20.64
CA GLY A 282 14.03 -33.54 -21.18
C GLY A 282 14.81 -32.83 -22.30
N THR A 283 16.02 -32.35 -21.99
CA THR A 283 17.24 -32.93 -22.60
C THR A 283 18.48 -32.55 -21.79
N ALA A 284 19.43 -33.49 -21.78
CA ALA A 284 20.67 -33.50 -21.04
C ALA A 284 21.76 -32.59 -21.64
N ASN A 285 22.80 -32.38 -20.82
CA ASN A 285 24.12 -31.80 -21.08
C ASN A 285 24.64 -31.89 -22.53
N GLY A 286 25.21 -30.78 -23.01
CA GLY A 286 26.08 -30.75 -24.19
C GLY A 286 26.68 -29.37 -24.41
N SER A 287 28.00 -29.27 -24.20
CA SER A 287 28.87 -28.12 -24.43
C SER A 287 28.81 -27.58 -25.87
N THR A 288 28.91 -26.25 -26.05
CA THR A 288 29.88 -25.51 -26.91
C THR A 288 29.34 -24.18 -27.49
N THR A 289 30.03 -23.09 -27.10
CA THR A 289 30.52 -21.95 -27.91
C THR A 289 29.64 -21.19 -28.93
N VAL A 290 29.56 -19.87 -28.69
CA VAL A 290 29.93 -18.73 -29.58
C VAL A 290 28.84 -17.98 -30.38
N ALA A 291 28.95 -16.64 -30.22
CA ALA A 291 28.64 -15.50 -31.10
C ALA A 291 27.19 -15.03 -31.38
N ASN A 292 26.94 -13.81 -30.87
CA ASN A 292 26.51 -12.59 -31.58
C ASN A 292 25.58 -12.67 -32.79
N GLY A 293 24.54 -11.82 -32.76
CA GLY A 293 24.15 -11.06 -33.95
C GLY A 293 22.64 -10.90 -34.16
N SER A 294 22.15 -9.71 -33.81
CA SER A 294 21.34 -8.84 -34.70
C SER A 294 20.05 -9.38 -35.33
N SER A 295 18.94 -8.82 -34.85
CA SER A 295 17.76 -8.33 -35.60
C SER A 295 17.63 -8.71 -37.08
N VAL A 296 16.51 -9.33 -37.47
CA VAL A 296 15.65 -8.89 -38.60
C VAL A 296 14.23 -9.45 -38.40
N VAL A 297 13.25 -8.55 -38.48
CA VAL A 297 11.82 -8.83 -38.68
C VAL A 297 11.59 -9.10 -40.17
N SER A 298 10.88 -10.16 -40.54
CA SER A 298 10.13 -10.21 -41.81
C SER A 298 9.06 -11.31 -41.80
N ASN A 299 7.86 -10.93 -42.25
CA ASN A 299 6.67 -11.74 -42.50
C ASN A 299 6.79 -12.58 -43.80
N GLY A 300 5.96 -13.61 -43.92
CA GLY A 300 5.60 -14.24 -45.21
C GLY A 300 5.19 -15.70 -45.02
N HIS A 301 3.91 -16.04 -44.83
CA HIS A 301 2.89 -16.37 -45.85
C HIS A 301 3.25 -17.53 -46.80
N GLY A 302 2.42 -18.59 -46.75
CA GLY A 302 2.45 -19.79 -47.59
C GLY A 302 1.85 -20.98 -46.82
N VAL A 303 0.54 -21.19 -46.74
CA VAL A 303 -0.40 -21.71 -47.76
C VAL A 303 -0.16 -23.18 -48.13
N HIS A 304 -1.24 -23.97 -48.05
CA HIS A 304 -1.46 -25.35 -48.56
C HIS A 304 -0.73 -26.48 -47.80
N GLU A 305 -1.28 -27.67 -47.50
CA GLU A 305 -2.60 -28.28 -47.70
C GLU A 305 -2.66 -29.60 -46.87
N ASN A 306 -3.86 -30.16 -46.77
CA ASN A 306 -4.24 -31.35 -46.03
C ASN A 306 -3.48 -32.64 -46.38
N GLY A 307 -3.37 -33.53 -45.39
CA GLY A 307 -3.04 -34.94 -45.59
C GLY A 307 -3.38 -35.78 -44.37
N LEU A 308 -4.64 -36.22 -44.27
CA LEU A 308 -5.00 -37.35 -43.42
C LEU A 308 -4.31 -38.61 -43.93
N SER A 309 -3.64 -39.36 -43.05
CA SER A 309 -3.61 -40.82 -43.16
C SER A 309 -3.44 -41.47 -41.80
N ASN A 310 -4.25 -42.50 -41.63
CA ASN A 310 -4.54 -43.28 -40.45
C ASN A 310 -3.56 -44.46 -40.37
N GLY A 311 -3.14 -44.87 -39.17
CA GLY A 311 -2.19 -45.99 -39.03
C GLY A 311 -2.10 -46.54 -37.62
N LYS A 312 -3.09 -47.34 -37.22
CA LYS A 312 -3.02 -48.23 -36.04
C LYS A 312 -1.92 -49.27 -36.23
N LYS A 313 -1.10 -49.51 -35.19
CA LYS A 313 -0.55 -50.85 -34.88
C LYS A 313 -0.51 -51.09 -33.37
N HIS A 314 -1.11 -52.22 -33.00
CA HIS A 314 -1.06 -52.92 -31.73
C HIS A 314 0.32 -53.60 -31.53
N HIS A 315 0.79 -53.69 -30.28
CA HIS A 315 1.37 -54.88 -29.62
C HIS A 315 1.63 -54.49 -28.14
N GLU A 316 0.91 -55.01 -27.15
CA GLU A 316 1.02 -56.32 -26.47
C GLU A 316 2.11 -56.40 -25.38
N ASN A 317 1.72 -57.10 -24.29
CA ASN A 317 2.27 -57.07 -22.94
C ASN A 317 3.66 -57.71 -22.78
N GLY A 318 4.40 -57.24 -21.77
CA GLY A 318 5.58 -57.91 -21.23
C GLY A 318 5.75 -57.59 -19.74
N SER A 319 5.74 -58.63 -18.92
CA SER A 319 5.60 -58.65 -17.47
C SER A 319 6.92 -58.50 -16.69
N THR A 320 6.78 -58.22 -15.38
CA THR A 320 7.63 -58.69 -14.24
C THR A 320 9.09 -58.22 -14.13
N LEU A 321 9.43 -57.48 -13.07
CA LEU A 321 10.08 -57.98 -11.83
C LEU A 321 10.69 -56.86 -10.95
N ASN A 322 10.41 -57.00 -9.65
CA ASN A 322 11.10 -56.52 -8.43
C ASN A 322 12.49 -55.85 -8.54
N GLY A 323 12.69 -54.81 -7.73
CA GLY A 323 14.02 -54.32 -7.34
C GLY A 323 13.99 -53.23 -6.26
N LYS A 324 14.31 -53.61 -5.03
CA LYS A 324 14.39 -52.78 -3.81
C LYS A 324 15.50 -51.72 -3.83
N MET A 325 15.27 -50.66 -3.05
CA MET A 325 16.22 -49.89 -2.19
C MET A 325 17.50 -49.29 -2.79
N LYS A 326 17.71 -47.97 -2.58
CA LYS A 326 18.49 -47.46 -1.44
C LYS A 326 18.45 -45.91 -1.36
N LYS A 327 18.47 -45.45 -0.11
CA LYS A 327 18.71 -44.08 0.33
C LYS A 327 20.16 -43.65 0.05
N ALA A 328 20.37 -42.37 -0.21
CA ALA A 328 21.35 -41.52 0.44
C ALA A 328 20.73 -40.13 0.60
#